data_AF-A0AAD8NJW6-F1
#
_entry.id   AF-A0AAD8NJW6-F1
#
_cell.length_a   1.000
_cell.length_b   1.000
_cell.length_c   1.000
_cell.angle_alpha   90.00
_cell.angle_beta   90.00
_cell.angle_gamma   90.00
#
_symmetry.space_group_name_H-M   'P 1'
#
loop_
_entity.id
_entity.type
_entity.pdbx_description
1 polymer ?
#
loop_
_entity_poly.entity_id
_entity_poly.type
_entity_poly.pdbx_seq_one_letter_code
_entity_poly.pdbx_strand_id
1 'polypeptide(L)'
;MKRQCNILKHVWLAIYVKAHDANSHHPSPLRNIVLPSGKVSMGKSLEGIDFYNRLIDELIANDIEPFVTLFHWDLPNALEEEYLGFLSPKIVDDFVNYAEICFWEFGDRVKNWVTLNEPFRFTYFGYVKGISAPGRGGENQEGDTETEPYIVAYNLLNCHAAAYTKYQEEFKENLLLESEHPRTDPWVMGYFAWSFTDSFEWCGGYTQRFGLNYVDYKNNLLRYPKKSALWFKKFLSGDKLQETRKRNINGIVQAAGKLNDAPTNGIESDKKRRKAQT
;
A
#
# COMPACT_ATOMS: atom_id res chain seq x y z
N MET A 1 3.87 19.66 -19.60
CA MET A 1 2.86 19.59 -18.52
C MET A 1 3.29 18.50 -17.54
N LYS A 2 3.98 18.85 -16.43
CA LYS A 2 4.57 17.87 -15.50
C LYS A 2 3.50 17.41 -14.50
N ARG A 3 3.03 16.16 -14.62
CA ARG A 3 2.20 15.51 -13.61
C ARG A 3 3.04 15.39 -12.33
N GLN A 4 2.70 16.18 -11.31
CA GLN A 4 3.27 16.04 -9.98
C GLN A 4 2.83 14.69 -9.41
N CYS A 5 3.73 13.93 -8.77
CA CYS A 5 3.35 12.75 -8.01
C CYS A 5 2.33 13.17 -6.94
N ASN A 6 1.08 12.71 -7.06
CA ASN A 6 -0.02 13.01 -6.14
C ASN A 6 0.10 12.22 -4.82
N ILE A 7 1.29 12.14 -4.21
CA ILE A 7 1.51 11.41 -2.95
C ILE A 7 0.59 11.93 -1.82
N LEU A 8 0.07 13.15 -1.97
CA LEU A 8 -0.78 13.85 -1.00
C LEU A 8 -2.19 13.31 -0.81
N LYS A 9 -2.69 12.44 -1.70
CA LYS A 9 -4.13 12.13 -1.77
C LYS A 9 -4.47 10.65 -1.55
N HIS A 10 -3.54 9.82 -1.11
CA HIS A 10 -3.78 8.37 -1.05
C HIS A 10 -3.56 7.84 0.36
N VAL A 11 -4.51 7.07 0.87
CA VAL A 11 -4.37 6.31 2.13
C VAL A 11 -4.72 4.85 1.88
N TRP A 12 -3.91 3.97 2.45
CA TRP A 12 -4.12 2.53 2.36
C TRP A 12 -5.10 2.10 3.45
N LEU A 13 -6.30 1.65 3.06
CA LEU A 13 -7.39 1.28 3.98
C LEU A 13 -6.99 0.13 4.91
N ALA A 14 -6.10 -0.75 4.44
CA ALA A 14 -5.54 -1.83 5.27
C ALA A 14 -4.81 -1.31 6.52
N ILE A 15 -4.23 -0.10 6.45
CA ILE A 15 -3.58 0.55 7.59
C ILE A 15 -4.60 1.06 8.60
N TYR A 16 -5.73 1.62 8.14
CA TYR A 16 -6.73 2.20 9.03
C TYR A 16 -7.44 1.13 9.87
N VAL A 17 -7.59 -0.08 9.32
CA VAL A 17 -8.18 -1.23 10.04
C VAL A 17 -7.25 -1.75 11.14
N LYS A 18 -5.93 -1.79 10.92
CA LYS A 18 -4.97 -2.12 12.00
C LYS A 18 -4.90 -1.08 13.11
N ALA A 19 -5.18 0.19 12.79
CA ALA A 19 -5.10 1.33 13.71
C ALA A 19 -6.24 1.40 14.75
N HIS A 20 -7.35 0.71 14.49
CA HIS A 20 -8.56 0.80 15.31
C HIS A 20 -8.67 -0.31 16.39
N ASP A 21 -7.74 -1.27 16.37
CA ASP A 21 -7.82 -2.55 17.10
C ASP A 21 -7.15 -2.52 18.49
N ALA A 22 -7.52 -1.55 19.32
CA ALA A 22 -7.01 -1.51 20.69
C ALA A 22 -8.09 -1.38 21.76
N ASN A 23 -9.38 -1.53 21.43
CA ASN A 23 -10.43 -1.57 22.47
C ASN A 23 -11.76 -2.29 22.14
N SER A 24 -11.88 -3.06 21.07
CA SER A 24 -13.07 -3.85 20.78
C SER A 24 -12.74 -5.33 20.81
N HIS A 25 -13.54 -6.13 21.52
CA HIS A 25 -13.46 -7.60 21.60
C HIS A 25 -13.83 -8.29 20.27
N HIS A 26 -13.50 -7.68 19.12
CA HIS A 26 -13.83 -8.16 17.79
C HIS A 26 -12.54 -8.27 16.97
N PRO A 27 -12.22 -9.44 16.39
CA PRO A 27 -11.00 -9.62 15.62
C PRO A 27 -11.06 -8.81 14.30
N SER A 28 -10.14 -7.86 14.10
CA SER A 28 -9.94 -7.14 12.81
C SER A 28 -9.07 -7.99 11.89
N PRO A 29 -9.36 -8.16 10.57
CA PRO A 29 -9.60 -7.14 9.51
C PRO A 29 -10.79 -7.39 8.54
N LEU A 30 -10.84 -6.63 7.42
CA LEU A 30 -11.91 -6.51 6.39
C LEU A 30 -12.67 -7.82 6.12
N ARG A 31 -11.96 -8.94 5.95
CA ARG A 31 -12.57 -10.23 5.61
C ARG A 31 -13.44 -10.80 6.73
N ASN A 32 -12.94 -10.77 7.95
CA ASN A 32 -13.65 -11.27 9.15
C ASN A 32 -14.81 -10.38 9.58
N ILE A 33 -14.80 -9.12 9.14
CA ILE A 33 -15.86 -8.17 9.48
C ILE A 33 -16.98 -8.20 8.45
N VAL A 34 -16.69 -8.35 7.15
CA VAL A 34 -17.71 -8.43 6.09
C VAL A 34 -18.30 -9.84 5.98
N LEU A 35 -17.47 -10.88 6.10
CA LEU A 35 -17.86 -12.28 6.11
C LEU A 35 -17.22 -13.00 7.31
N PRO A 36 -17.83 -12.96 8.51
CA PRO A 36 -17.24 -13.51 9.73
C PRO A 36 -16.85 -14.99 9.66
N SER A 37 -17.61 -15.80 8.94
CA SER A 37 -17.32 -17.22 8.71
C SER A 37 -16.40 -17.46 7.51
N GLY A 38 -16.18 -16.43 6.68
CA GLY A 38 -15.56 -16.56 5.37
C GLY A 38 -16.46 -17.10 4.26
N LYS A 39 -17.70 -17.51 4.56
CA LYS A 39 -18.63 -18.11 3.59
C LYS A 39 -19.91 -17.30 3.41
N VAL A 40 -20.28 -17.09 2.16
CA VAL A 40 -21.52 -16.39 1.78
C VAL A 40 -22.76 -17.12 2.32
N SER A 41 -22.75 -18.45 2.33
CA SER A 41 -23.86 -19.28 2.82
C SER A 41 -24.22 -19.04 4.28
N MET A 42 -23.31 -18.49 5.08
CA MET A 42 -23.50 -18.19 6.49
C MET A 42 -23.86 -16.73 6.75
N GLY A 43 -24.07 -15.95 5.70
CA GLY A 43 -24.50 -14.54 5.77
C GLY A 43 -23.37 -13.53 5.81
N LYS A 44 -23.66 -12.35 5.27
CA LYS A 44 -22.81 -11.16 5.36
C LYS A 44 -23.09 -10.39 6.64
N SER A 45 -22.10 -9.68 7.16
CA SER A 45 -22.28 -8.74 8.27
C SER A 45 -22.61 -7.35 7.74
N LEU A 46 -23.87 -6.92 7.91
CA LEU A 46 -24.30 -5.58 7.51
C LEU A 46 -23.59 -4.49 8.33
N GLU A 47 -23.41 -4.71 9.63
CA GLU A 47 -22.69 -3.77 10.50
C GLU A 47 -21.23 -3.59 10.05
N GLY A 48 -20.59 -4.68 9.63
CA GLY A 48 -19.24 -4.65 9.09
C GLY A 48 -19.13 -3.88 7.78
N ILE A 49 -20.07 -4.12 6.87
CA ILE A 49 -20.18 -3.38 5.61
C ILE A 49 -20.41 -1.89 5.87
N ASP A 50 -21.33 -1.56 6.78
CA ASP A 50 -21.66 -0.17 7.15
C ASP A 50 -20.47 0.55 7.79
N PHE A 51 -19.66 -0.14 8.58
CA PHE A 51 -18.40 0.42 9.10
C PHE A 51 -17.47 0.84 7.97
N TYR A 52 -17.26 -0.02 6.98
CA TYR A 52 -16.39 0.29 5.83
C TYR A 52 -16.97 1.37 4.93
N ASN A 53 -18.28 1.38 4.71
CA ASN A 53 -18.96 2.46 4.00
C ASN A 53 -18.68 3.81 4.66
N ARG A 54 -18.92 3.94 5.98
CA ARG A 54 -18.64 5.19 6.70
C ARG A 54 -17.18 5.61 6.61
N LEU A 55 -16.25 4.66 6.71
CA LEU A 55 -14.82 4.95 6.60
C LEU A 55 -14.46 5.44 5.19
N ILE A 56 -14.94 4.76 4.15
CA ILE A 56 -14.70 5.14 2.75
C ILE A 56 -15.29 6.52 2.46
N ASP A 57 -16.53 6.77 2.90
CA ASP A 57 -17.21 8.04 2.72
C ASP A 57 -16.46 9.18 3.43
N GLU A 58 -15.96 8.94 4.65
CA GLU A 58 -15.15 9.92 5.38
C GLU A 58 -13.82 10.21 4.68
N LEU A 59 -13.14 9.19 4.13
CA LEU A 59 -11.92 9.42 3.35
C LEU A 59 -12.21 10.30 2.13
N ILE A 60 -13.26 9.99 1.38
CA ILE A 60 -13.66 10.75 0.19
C ILE A 60 -14.05 12.18 0.56
N ALA A 61 -14.80 12.38 1.65
CA ALA A 61 -15.17 13.70 2.16
C ALA A 61 -13.95 14.57 2.52
N ASN A 62 -12.79 13.94 2.78
CA ASN A 62 -11.52 14.61 3.07
C ASN A 62 -10.53 14.58 1.87
N ASP A 63 -11.00 14.36 0.64
CA ASP A 63 -10.19 14.29 -0.58
C ASP A 63 -9.09 13.20 -0.56
N ILE A 64 -9.34 12.10 0.18
CA ILE A 64 -8.44 10.96 0.29
C ILE A 64 -9.01 9.80 -0.53
N GLU A 65 -8.24 9.38 -1.54
CA GLU A 65 -8.58 8.23 -2.36
C GLU A 65 -8.31 6.92 -1.62
N PRO A 66 -9.31 6.02 -1.51
CA PRO A 66 -9.16 4.75 -0.82
C PRO A 66 -8.39 3.72 -1.66
N PHE A 67 -7.36 3.12 -1.06
CA PHE A 67 -6.69 1.92 -1.58
C PHE A 67 -6.99 0.73 -0.68
N VAL A 68 -7.72 -0.26 -1.17
CA VAL A 68 -8.21 -1.37 -0.33
C VAL A 68 -7.38 -2.62 -0.56
N THR A 69 -7.07 -3.33 0.53
CA THR A 69 -6.47 -4.67 0.47
C THR A 69 -7.47 -5.70 0.96
N LEU A 70 -7.74 -6.72 0.14
CA LEU A 70 -8.74 -7.73 0.44
C LEU A 70 -8.26 -8.69 1.53
N PHE A 71 -6.98 -9.09 1.51
CA PHE A 71 -6.39 -9.99 2.49
C PHE A 71 -5.06 -9.50 3.06
N HIS A 72 -5.02 -9.44 4.38
CA HIS A 72 -3.88 -8.99 5.16
C HIS A 72 -3.65 -9.96 6.34
N TRP A 73 -3.51 -11.24 6.01
CA TRP A 73 -3.09 -12.34 6.90
C TRP A 73 -4.14 -12.74 7.95
N ASP A 74 -5.39 -12.61 7.56
CA ASP A 74 -6.56 -12.62 8.40
C ASP A 74 -7.61 -13.60 7.90
N LEU A 75 -7.19 -14.86 7.81
CA LEU A 75 -8.09 -15.90 7.41
C LEU A 75 -9.17 -16.10 8.51
N PRO A 76 -10.47 -16.15 8.16
CA PRO A 76 -11.50 -16.54 9.11
C PRO A 76 -11.23 -17.92 9.71
N ASN A 77 -11.26 -18.02 11.03
CA ASN A 77 -10.95 -19.27 11.75
C ASN A 77 -11.84 -20.44 11.30
N ALA A 78 -13.11 -20.17 10.94
CA ALA A 78 -14.02 -21.20 10.44
C ALA A 78 -13.50 -21.91 9.17
N LEU A 79 -12.77 -21.20 8.29
CA LEU A 79 -12.18 -21.80 7.09
C LEU A 79 -10.93 -22.63 7.43
N GLU A 80 -10.17 -22.20 8.44
CA GLU A 80 -9.05 -22.98 8.98
C GLU A 80 -9.55 -24.29 9.61
N GLU A 81 -10.59 -24.22 10.44
CA GLU A 81 -11.20 -25.39 11.09
C GLU A 81 -11.84 -26.36 10.09
N GLU A 82 -12.50 -25.86 9.05
CA GLU A 82 -13.23 -26.71 8.11
C GLU A 82 -12.30 -27.45 7.14
N TYR A 83 -11.27 -26.78 6.62
CA TYR A 83 -10.43 -27.35 5.57
C TYR A 83 -8.97 -26.90 5.57
N LEU A 84 -8.46 -26.38 6.70
CA LEU A 84 -7.08 -25.90 6.85
C LEU A 84 -6.75 -24.73 5.92
N GLY A 85 -7.75 -23.88 5.64
CA GLY A 85 -7.54 -22.61 4.98
C GLY A 85 -6.85 -22.75 3.63
N PHE A 86 -5.67 -22.13 3.52
CA PHE A 86 -4.90 -22.08 2.27
C PHE A 86 -4.23 -23.41 1.89
N LEU A 87 -4.29 -24.44 2.73
CA LEU A 87 -3.89 -25.80 2.34
C LEU A 87 -4.92 -26.49 1.44
N SER A 88 -6.14 -25.98 1.38
CA SER A 88 -7.19 -26.52 0.51
C SER A 88 -7.45 -25.64 -0.70
N PRO A 89 -7.64 -26.20 -1.91
CA PRO A 89 -8.05 -25.43 -3.08
C PRO A 89 -9.45 -24.80 -2.93
N LYS A 90 -10.29 -25.29 -2.00
CA LYS A 90 -11.61 -24.73 -1.69
C LYS A 90 -11.55 -23.24 -1.31
N ILE A 91 -10.43 -22.79 -0.75
CA ILE A 91 -10.24 -21.40 -0.34
C ILE A 91 -10.38 -20.41 -1.49
N VAL A 92 -10.12 -20.85 -2.73
CA VAL A 92 -10.15 -20.00 -3.93
C VAL A 92 -11.57 -19.49 -4.15
N ASP A 93 -12.56 -20.38 -4.12
CA ASP A 93 -13.97 -20.01 -4.32
C ASP A 93 -14.46 -19.10 -3.17
N ASP A 94 -14.15 -19.44 -1.93
CA ASP A 94 -14.51 -18.61 -0.76
C ASP A 94 -13.84 -17.22 -0.81
N PHE A 95 -12.61 -17.13 -1.31
CA PHE A 95 -11.92 -15.85 -1.50
C PHE A 95 -12.55 -15.01 -2.62
N VAL A 96 -12.88 -15.62 -3.76
CA VAL A 96 -13.53 -14.93 -4.88
C VAL A 96 -14.91 -14.41 -4.49
N ASN A 97 -15.70 -15.23 -3.79
CA ASN A 97 -17.00 -14.83 -3.28
C ASN A 97 -16.90 -13.63 -2.33
N TYR A 98 -15.91 -13.63 -1.45
CA TYR A 98 -15.63 -12.48 -0.59
C TYR A 98 -15.20 -11.23 -1.39
N ALA A 99 -14.29 -11.39 -2.36
CA ALA A 99 -13.82 -10.30 -3.20
C ALA A 99 -14.97 -9.67 -4.00
N GLU A 100 -15.84 -10.50 -4.58
CA GLU A 100 -17.05 -10.07 -5.31
C GLU A 100 -17.97 -9.22 -4.44
N ILE A 101 -18.19 -9.61 -3.18
CA ILE A 101 -18.96 -8.79 -2.24
C ILE A 101 -18.29 -7.44 -2.04
N CYS A 102 -16.99 -7.39 -1.78
CA CYS A 102 -16.27 -6.13 -1.63
C CYS A 102 -16.35 -5.24 -2.89
N PHE A 103 -16.27 -5.83 -4.07
CA PHE A 103 -16.41 -5.10 -5.33
C PHE A 103 -17.81 -4.54 -5.52
N TRP A 104 -18.85 -5.31 -5.18
CA TRP A 104 -20.23 -4.84 -5.23
C TRP A 104 -20.52 -3.73 -4.22
N GLU A 105 -20.12 -3.90 -2.96
CA GLU A 105 -20.48 -2.97 -1.88
C GLU A 105 -19.66 -1.67 -1.94
N PHE A 106 -18.40 -1.73 -2.42
CA PHE A 106 -17.46 -0.62 -2.33
C PHE A 106 -16.87 -0.16 -3.67
N GLY A 107 -17.05 -0.92 -4.75
CA GLY A 107 -16.38 -0.68 -6.04
C GLY A 107 -16.87 0.57 -6.79
N ASP A 108 -18.02 1.14 -6.39
CA ASP A 108 -18.47 2.44 -6.88
C ASP A 108 -17.49 3.56 -6.49
N ARG A 109 -16.94 3.47 -5.27
CA ARG A 109 -16.04 4.46 -4.64
C ARG A 109 -14.57 4.03 -4.60
N VAL A 110 -14.29 2.72 -4.58
CA VAL A 110 -12.93 2.16 -4.50
C VAL A 110 -12.49 1.65 -5.87
N LYS A 111 -11.46 2.30 -6.43
CA LYS A 111 -10.90 1.92 -7.75
C LYS A 111 -9.53 1.25 -7.68
N ASN A 112 -8.88 1.28 -6.52
CA ASN A 112 -7.55 0.71 -6.32
C ASN A 112 -7.60 -0.46 -5.34
N TRP A 113 -7.42 -1.67 -5.88
CA TRP A 113 -7.53 -2.92 -5.15
C TRP A 113 -6.19 -3.66 -5.10
N VAL A 114 -5.84 -4.13 -3.91
CA VAL A 114 -4.77 -5.10 -3.67
C VAL A 114 -5.42 -6.38 -3.19
N THR A 115 -5.16 -7.50 -3.84
CA THR A 115 -5.75 -8.79 -3.46
C THR A 115 -5.07 -9.34 -2.21
N LEU A 116 -3.74 -9.49 -2.25
CA LEU A 116 -2.95 -10.10 -1.18
C LEU A 116 -1.83 -9.17 -0.72
N ASN A 117 -1.74 -8.93 0.58
CA ASN A 117 -0.55 -8.32 1.17
C ASN A 117 0.53 -9.37 1.44
N GLU A 118 1.75 -9.15 0.92
CA GLU A 118 2.97 -9.92 1.26
C GLU A 118 2.77 -11.46 1.36
N PRO A 119 2.29 -12.14 0.30
CA PRO A 119 1.97 -13.58 0.34
C PRO A 119 3.19 -14.43 0.73
N PHE A 120 4.40 -14.05 0.31
CA PHE A 120 5.62 -14.73 0.75
C PHE A 120 5.80 -14.71 2.27
N ARG A 121 5.57 -13.57 2.91
CA ARG A 121 5.78 -13.42 4.37
C ARG A 121 4.72 -14.20 5.13
N PHE A 122 3.47 -14.16 4.68
CA PHE A 122 2.39 -15.00 5.21
C PHE A 122 2.77 -16.49 5.17
N THR A 123 3.15 -16.99 4.00
CA THR A 123 3.55 -18.39 3.82
C THR A 123 4.77 -18.75 4.68
N TYR A 124 5.82 -17.93 4.63
CA TYR A 124 7.07 -18.23 5.33
C TYR A 124 6.89 -18.25 6.85
N PHE A 125 6.23 -17.25 7.44
CA PHE A 125 6.07 -17.22 8.88
C PHE A 125 4.96 -18.14 9.40
N GLY A 126 3.94 -18.41 8.58
CA GLY A 126 2.81 -19.24 8.92
C GLY A 126 3.03 -20.75 8.75
N TYR A 127 3.88 -21.16 7.79
CA TYR A 127 4.02 -22.57 7.36
C TYR A 127 5.48 -23.07 7.29
N VAL A 128 6.48 -22.18 7.32
CA VAL A 128 7.90 -22.59 7.41
C VAL A 128 8.45 -22.39 8.82
N LYS A 129 8.26 -21.19 9.39
CA LYS A 129 8.76 -20.86 10.73
C LYS A 129 7.77 -21.17 11.85
N GLY A 130 6.48 -21.25 11.56
CA GLY A 130 5.44 -21.49 12.57
C GLY A 130 5.32 -20.40 13.64
N ILE A 131 5.80 -19.17 13.38
CA ILE A 131 5.79 -18.08 14.38
C ILE A 131 4.64 -17.09 14.20
N SER A 132 3.90 -17.19 13.09
CA SER A 132 2.66 -16.44 12.83
C SER A 132 1.53 -17.43 12.56
N ALA A 133 0.28 -17.01 12.72
CA ALA A 133 -0.87 -17.86 12.38
C ALA A 133 -0.75 -18.40 10.93
N PRO A 134 -1.12 -19.68 10.67
CA PRO A 134 -1.69 -20.64 11.62
C PRO A 134 -0.67 -21.36 12.52
N GLY A 135 0.62 -21.02 12.44
CA GLY A 135 1.65 -21.58 13.32
C GLY A 135 2.13 -22.97 12.92
N ARG A 136 2.00 -23.31 11.63
CA ARG A 136 2.42 -24.58 11.06
C ARG A 136 3.91 -24.49 10.66
N GLY A 137 4.64 -25.58 10.81
CA GLY A 137 6.09 -25.64 10.58
C GLY A 137 6.94 -25.18 11.77
N GLY A 138 8.23 -24.94 11.54
CA GLY A 138 9.21 -24.76 12.62
C GLY A 138 9.38 -26.04 13.44
N GLU A 139 9.33 -25.93 14.77
CA GLU A 139 9.34 -27.10 15.66
C GLU A 139 7.94 -27.75 15.82
N ASN A 140 6.90 -27.23 15.14
CA ASN A 140 5.56 -27.78 15.21
C ASN A 140 5.48 -29.12 14.45
N GLN A 141 5.11 -30.19 15.14
CA GLN A 141 4.99 -31.54 14.59
C GLN A 141 3.82 -31.72 13.62
N GLU A 142 2.83 -30.82 13.61
CA GLU A 142 1.64 -30.95 12.76
C GLU A 142 1.82 -30.40 11.34
N GLY A 143 2.86 -29.59 11.07
CA GLY A 143 3.06 -28.93 9.77
C GLY A 143 4.20 -29.55 8.95
N ASP A 144 3.96 -29.82 7.67
CA ASP A 144 5.00 -30.28 6.74
C ASP A 144 5.69 -29.10 6.02
N THR A 145 6.88 -28.73 6.49
CA THR A 145 7.65 -27.61 5.90
C THR A 145 8.19 -27.88 4.50
N GLU A 146 8.21 -29.13 4.03
CA GLU A 146 8.69 -29.47 2.69
C GLU A 146 7.62 -29.25 1.61
N THR A 147 6.34 -29.35 1.96
CA THR A 147 5.23 -29.31 0.98
C THR A 147 4.21 -28.19 1.24
N GLU A 148 3.79 -27.97 2.48
CA GLU A 148 2.73 -27.01 2.83
C GLU A 148 3.00 -25.58 2.34
N PRO A 149 4.23 -25.02 2.47
CA PRO A 149 4.51 -23.68 1.98
C PRO A 149 4.23 -23.51 0.48
N TYR A 150 4.49 -24.54 -0.32
CA TYR A 150 4.28 -24.52 -1.76
C TYR A 150 2.79 -24.64 -2.12
N ILE A 151 2.04 -25.47 -1.39
CA ILE A 151 0.58 -25.60 -1.55
C ILE A 151 -0.10 -24.27 -1.22
N VAL A 152 0.27 -23.65 -0.10
CA VAL A 152 -0.27 -22.35 0.34
C VAL A 152 0.05 -21.26 -0.67
N ALA A 153 1.30 -21.17 -1.14
CA ALA A 153 1.70 -20.21 -2.15
C ALA A 153 0.91 -20.41 -3.46
N TYR A 154 0.71 -21.66 -3.88
CA TYR A 154 -0.07 -22.00 -5.06
C TYR A 154 -1.53 -21.54 -4.95
N ASN A 155 -2.20 -21.84 -3.82
CA ASN A 155 -3.59 -21.44 -3.61
C ASN A 155 -3.75 -19.93 -3.45
N LEU A 156 -2.78 -19.23 -2.84
CA LEU A 156 -2.74 -17.76 -2.82
C LEU A 156 -2.66 -17.18 -4.23
N LEU A 157 -1.78 -17.70 -5.09
CA LEU A 157 -1.68 -17.26 -6.49
C LEU A 157 -2.99 -17.49 -7.25
N ASN A 158 -3.64 -18.63 -7.03
CA ASN A 158 -4.96 -18.90 -7.62
C ASN A 158 -6.05 -17.95 -7.11
N CYS A 159 -6.07 -17.64 -5.81
CA CYS A 159 -6.98 -16.63 -5.24
C CYS A 159 -6.78 -15.27 -5.91
N HIS A 160 -5.52 -14.84 -6.07
CA HIS A 160 -5.17 -13.61 -6.76
C HIS A 160 -5.69 -13.60 -8.20
N ALA A 161 -5.35 -14.63 -8.98
CA ALA A 161 -5.71 -14.73 -10.38
C ALA A 161 -7.23 -14.74 -10.57
N ALA A 162 -7.95 -15.56 -9.81
CA ALA A 162 -9.39 -15.70 -9.91
C ALA A 162 -10.13 -14.40 -9.52
N ALA A 163 -9.74 -13.74 -8.43
CA ALA A 163 -10.34 -12.47 -8.02
C ALA A 163 -10.02 -11.34 -9.02
N TYR A 164 -8.82 -11.33 -9.59
CA TYR A 164 -8.45 -10.38 -10.65
C TYR A 164 -9.30 -10.58 -11.91
N THR A 165 -9.44 -11.82 -12.38
CA THR A 165 -10.26 -12.16 -13.55
C THR A 165 -11.71 -11.71 -13.33
N LYS A 166 -12.30 -12.07 -12.18
CA LYS A 166 -13.65 -11.63 -11.78
C LYS A 166 -13.79 -10.11 -11.82
N TYR A 167 -12.83 -9.37 -11.26
CA TYR A 167 -12.85 -7.89 -11.31
C TYR A 167 -12.78 -7.34 -12.74
N GLN A 168 -11.89 -7.88 -13.59
CA GLN A 168 -11.75 -7.40 -14.97
C GLN A 168 -12.98 -7.65 -15.82
N GLU A 169 -13.60 -8.81 -15.67
CA GLU A 169 -14.72 -9.24 -16.50
C GLU A 169 -16.04 -8.57 -16.09
N GLU A 170 -16.25 -8.36 -14.79
CA GLU A 170 -17.57 -7.96 -14.27
C GLU A 170 -17.61 -6.55 -13.66
N PHE A 171 -16.48 -6.01 -13.17
CA PHE A 171 -16.49 -4.77 -12.37
C PHE A 171 -15.67 -3.63 -12.96
N LYS A 172 -14.65 -3.95 -13.75
CA LYS A 172 -13.80 -2.93 -14.35
C LYS A 172 -14.53 -2.31 -15.53
N GLU A 173 -14.90 -1.05 -15.39
CA GLU A 173 -15.37 -0.25 -16.52
C GLU A 173 -14.32 -0.30 -17.65
N ASN A 174 -14.76 -0.59 -18.88
CA ASN A 174 -13.92 -0.64 -20.08
C ASN A 174 -13.36 0.76 -20.41
N LEU A 175 -12.38 1.21 -19.63
CA LEU A 175 -11.55 2.34 -19.94
C LEU A 175 -10.57 1.89 -21.02
N LEU A 176 -10.97 2.08 -22.28
CA LEU A 176 -10.04 2.17 -23.40
C LEU A 176 -9.09 3.35 -23.12
N LEU A 177 -7.93 3.07 -22.54
CA LEU A 177 -6.84 4.02 -22.46
C LEU A 177 -5.74 3.58 -23.40
N GLU A 178 -5.84 4.07 -24.64
CA GLU A 178 -4.70 4.28 -25.52
C GLU A 178 -3.66 5.16 -24.80
N SER A 179 -2.43 4.65 -24.69
CA SER A 179 -1.31 5.10 -25.52
C SER A 179 -0.06 4.38 -25.02
N GLU A 180 0.38 3.37 -25.76
CA GLU A 180 1.68 2.75 -25.55
C GLU A 180 2.76 3.79 -25.90
N HIS A 181 3.47 4.26 -24.88
CA HIS A 181 4.80 4.81 -25.09
C HIS A 181 5.76 3.81 -24.47
N PRO A 182 6.79 3.33 -25.19
CA PRO A 182 7.79 2.44 -24.61
C PRO A 182 8.55 3.24 -23.54
N ARG A 183 8.37 2.85 -22.27
CA ARG A 183 9.00 3.55 -21.13
C ARG A 183 10.27 2.83 -20.73
N THR A 184 11.38 3.55 -20.74
CA THR A 184 12.73 3.03 -20.44
C THR A 184 13.18 3.29 -18.99
N ASP A 185 12.40 4.02 -18.18
CA ASP A 185 12.70 4.34 -16.78
C ASP A 185 11.65 3.77 -15.80
N PRO A 186 12.05 3.37 -14.58
CA PRO A 186 11.12 2.88 -13.57
C PRO A 186 10.13 3.99 -13.17
N TRP A 187 8.85 3.72 -13.42
CA TRP A 187 7.76 4.68 -13.22
C TRP A 187 7.10 4.48 -11.85
N VAL A 188 7.46 5.32 -10.88
CA VAL A 188 6.84 5.34 -9.54
C VAL A 188 5.69 6.34 -9.50
N MET A 189 4.46 5.85 -9.28
CA MET A 189 3.23 6.66 -9.29
C MET A 189 2.78 7.15 -7.92
N GLY A 190 3.17 6.44 -6.84
CA GLY A 190 2.74 6.76 -5.48
C GLY A 190 3.68 6.15 -4.44
N TYR A 191 3.51 6.57 -3.19
CA TYR A 191 4.25 6.08 -2.04
C TYR A 191 3.33 6.04 -0.81
N PHE A 192 3.27 4.88 -0.15
CA PHE A 192 2.54 4.70 1.11
C PHE A 192 3.54 4.57 2.26
N ALA A 193 3.46 5.48 3.24
CA ALA A 193 4.26 5.37 4.45
C ALA A 193 3.62 4.33 5.40
N TRP A 194 4.38 3.30 5.77
CA TRP A 194 3.95 2.34 6.77
C TRP A 194 4.48 2.73 8.16
N SER A 195 3.66 2.81 9.21
CA SER A 195 2.18 2.76 9.26
C SER A 195 1.60 4.12 9.65
N PHE A 196 0.28 4.30 9.52
CA PHE A 196 -0.36 5.56 9.91
C PHE A 196 -0.33 5.77 11.43
N THR A 197 -0.63 4.73 12.21
CA THR A 197 -0.57 4.75 13.68
C THR A 197 0.19 3.53 14.20
N ASP A 198 0.62 3.60 15.46
CA ASP A 198 1.07 2.41 16.17
C ASP A 198 -0.06 1.38 16.23
N SER A 199 0.29 0.11 16.07
CA SER A 199 -0.62 -1.03 16.04
C SER A 199 0.01 -2.26 16.69
N PHE A 200 -0.71 -3.37 16.71
CA PHE A 200 -0.16 -4.68 17.00
C PHE A 200 0.76 -5.14 15.85
N GLU A 201 2.03 -5.44 16.15
CA GLU A 201 3.05 -5.79 15.15
C GLU A 201 3.39 -7.29 15.16
N TRP A 202 2.36 -8.13 14.98
CA TRP A 202 2.49 -9.58 14.83
C TRP A 202 3.28 -10.22 15.97
N CYS A 203 4.33 -11.00 15.65
CA CYS A 203 5.22 -11.62 16.64
C CYS A 203 5.88 -10.61 17.61
N GLY A 204 5.92 -9.32 17.26
CA GLY A 204 6.43 -8.25 18.11
C GLY A 204 5.43 -7.72 19.14
N GLY A 205 4.14 -8.08 19.01
CA GLY A 205 3.07 -7.53 19.83
C GLY A 205 3.05 -6.00 19.82
N TYR A 206 2.79 -5.40 20.99
CA TYR A 206 2.78 -3.95 21.18
C TYR A 206 4.14 -3.35 21.59
N THR A 207 5.22 -4.15 21.53
CA THR A 207 6.57 -3.69 21.89
C THR A 207 7.23 -2.90 20.75
N GLN A 208 6.82 -3.17 19.51
CA GLN A 208 7.25 -2.44 18.31
C GLN A 208 6.23 -1.38 17.91
N ARG A 209 6.71 -0.29 17.30
CA ARG A 209 5.91 0.91 16.98
C ARG A 209 6.35 1.52 15.65
N PHE A 210 5.69 1.16 14.56
CA PHE A 210 5.99 1.68 13.22
C PHE A 210 5.17 2.91 12.81
N GLY A 211 4.18 3.30 13.62
CA GLY A 211 3.26 4.38 13.27
C GLY A 211 3.92 5.74 13.13
N LEU A 212 3.44 6.54 12.17
CA LEU A 212 3.67 7.98 12.14
C LEU A 212 3.02 8.67 13.35
N ASN A 213 1.87 8.16 13.80
CA ASN A 213 1.16 8.63 14.98
C ASN A 213 1.33 7.63 16.13
N TYR A 214 1.73 8.12 17.29
CA TYR A 214 1.77 7.35 18.53
C TYR A 214 0.34 7.08 19.02
N VAL A 215 0.10 5.88 19.52
CA VAL A 215 -1.17 5.50 20.17
C VAL A 215 -0.91 5.17 21.64
N ASP A 216 -1.65 5.83 22.53
CA ASP A 216 -1.66 5.53 23.95
C ASP A 216 -2.67 4.42 24.26
N TYR A 217 -2.19 3.19 24.35
CA TYR A 217 -3.01 2.01 24.65
C TYR A 217 -3.65 2.03 26.05
N LYS A 218 -3.17 2.88 26.97
CA LYS A 218 -3.69 2.98 28.34
C LYS A 218 -4.66 4.14 28.52
N ASN A 219 -4.64 5.11 27.60
CA ASN A 219 -5.45 6.32 27.69
C ASN A 219 -6.40 6.42 26.50
N ASN A 220 -7.41 5.56 26.48
CA ASN A 220 -8.51 5.58 25.50
C ASN A 220 -8.04 5.67 24.03
N LEU A 221 -6.88 5.09 23.71
CA LEU A 221 -6.30 5.08 22.37
C LEU A 221 -6.09 6.47 21.76
N LEU A 222 -5.79 7.47 22.59
CA LEU A 222 -5.47 8.81 22.10
C LEU A 222 -4.26 8.75 21.16
N ARG A 223 -4.35 9.52 20.07
CA ARG A 223 -3.33 9.57 19.01
C ARG A 223 -2.56 10.88 19.06
N TYR A 224 -1.24 10.77 18.97
CA TYR A 224 -0.33 11.91 19.02
C TYR A 224 0.64 11.87 17.83
N PRO A 225 0.74 12.93 17.01
CA PRO A 225 1.65 12.95 15.87
C PRO A 225 3.11 12.90 16.33
N LYS A 226 3.88 11.92 15.85
CA LYS A 226 5.33 11.86 16.13
C LYS A 226 6.08 12.88 15.28
N LYS A 227 7.37 13.06 15.57
CA LYS A 227 8.27 13.89 14.73
C LYS A 227 8.26 13.46 13.26
N SER A 228 8.12 12.16 12.99
CA SER A 228 7.98 11.61 11.63
C SER A 228 6.69 12.07 10.93
N ALA A 229 5.54 12.07 11.62
CA ALA A 229 4.28 12.61 11.07
C ALA A 229 4.40 14.10 10.71
N LEU A 230 4.97 14.89 11.63
CA LEU A 230 5.17 16.33 11.41
C LEU A 230 6.12 16.60 10.24
N TRP A 231 7.21 15.83 10.15
CA TRP A 231 8.14 15.92 9.03
C TRP A 231 7.47 15.53 7.71
N PHE A 232 6.74 14.41 7.69
CA PHE A 232 6.08 13.90 6.49
C PHE A 232 5.03 14.88 5.98
N LYS A 233 4.21 15.45 6.88
CA LYS A 233 3.28 16.55 6.57
C LYS A 233 4.00 17.73 5.90
N LYS A 234 5.13 18.18 6.46
CA LYS A 234 5.90 19.29 5.89
C LYS A 234 6.51 18.97 4.52
N PHE A 235 7.03 17.75 4.37
CA PHE A 235 7.55 17.25 3.09
C PHE A 235 6.47 17.29 2.01
N LEU A 236 5.28 16.81 2.37
CA LEU A 236 4.07 16.79 1.57
C LEU A 236 3.57 18.20 1.20
N SER A 237 3.55 19.15 2.14
CA SER A 237 3.17 20.56 1.85
C SER A 237 4.11 21.29 0.89
N GLY A 238 5.26 20.72 0.53
CA GLY A 238 6.18 21.29 -0.47
C GLY A 238 7.08 22.44 0.05
N ASP A 239 7.07 22.71 1.36
CA ASP A 239 7.74 23.85 1.99
C ASP A 239 9.26 23.92 1.75
N LYS A 240 9.91 22.80 1.36
CA LYS A 240 11.36 22.76 1.09
C LYS A 240 11.74 22.67 -0.39
N LEU A 241 10.86 22.17 -1.27
CA LEU A 241 11.19 21.97 -2.68
C LEU A 241 11.19 23.28 -3.48
N GLN A 242 10.39 24.27 -3.06
CA GLN A 242 10.40 25.61 -3.66
C GLN A 242 11.70 26.36 -3.33
N GLU A 243 12.26 26.17 -2.14
CA GLU A 243 13.44 26.89 -1.68
C GLU A 243 14.73 26.37 -2.31
N THR A 244 14.85 25.05 -2.50
CA THR A 244 15.97 24.45 -3.26
C THR A 244 15.89 24.80 -4.76
N ARG A 245 14.69 24.85 -5.34
CA ARG A 245 14.50 25.32 -6.73
C ARG A 245 14.83 26.80 -6.89
N LYS A 246 14.40 27.66 -5.96
CA LYS A 246 14.75 29.09 -5.95
C LYS A 246 16.26 29.31 -5.77
N ARG A 247 16.94 28.55 -4.90
CA ARG A 247 18.41 28.61 -4.76
C ARG A 247 19.14 28.19 -6.04
N ASN A 248 18.69 27.12 -6.70
CA ASN A 248 19.31 26.67 -7.95
C ASN A 248 19.06 27.64 -9.11
N ILE A 249 17.87 28.22 -9.23
CA ILE A 249 17.59 29.25 -10.24
C ILE A 249 18.41 30.52 -9.96
N ASN A 250 18.47 30.99 -8.71
CA ASN A 250 19.27 32.16 -8.35
C ASN A 250 20.77 31.94 -8.55
N GLY A 251 21.27 30.73 -8.30
CA GLY A 251 22.65 30.34 -8.59
C GLY A 251 22.97 30.31 -10.10
N ILE A 252 22.04 29.83 -10.93
CA ILE A 252 22.18 29.83 -12.39
C ILE A 252 22.11 31.26 -12.95
N VAL A 253 21.20 32.10 -12.45
CA VAL A 253 21.06 33.50 -12.87
C VAL A 253 22.29 34.34 -12.44
N GLN A 254 22.85 34.11 -11.25
CA GLN A 254 24.13 34.73 -10.85
C GLN A 254 25.31 34.27 -11.71
N ALA A 255 25.37 32.99 -12.09
CA ALA A 255 26.41 32.47 -12.97
C ALA A 255 26.30 33.04 -14.39
N ALA A 256 25.08 33.19 -14.90
CA ALA A 256 24.81 33.79 -16.21
C ALA A 256 25.08 35.31 -16.24
N GLY A 257 24.78 36.04 -15.16
CA GLY A 257 25.11 37.47 -15.04
C GLY A 257 26.62 37.73 -15.07
N LYS A 258 27.41 36.90 -14.38
CA LYS A 258 28.88 37.01 -14.37
C LYS A 258 29.56 36.68 -15.71
N LEU A 259 28.89 35.95 -16.60
CA LEU A 259 29.41 35.65 -17.94
C LEU A 259 29.24 36.84 -18.91
N ASN A 260 28.28 37.74 -18.66
CA ASN A 260 28.05 38.93 -19.49
C ASN A 260 28.90 40.14 -19.09
N ASP A 261 29.49 40.13 -17.88
CA ASP A 261 30.36 41.19 -17.37
C ASP A 261 31.87 40.89 -17.59
N ALA A 262 32.20 39.79 -18.26
CA ALA A 262 33.59 39.50 -18.64
C ALA A 262 34.04 40.48 -19.73
N PRO A 263 35.13 41.25 -19.53
CA PRO A 263 35.58 42.22 -20.53
C PRO A 263 35.98 41.49 -21.81
N THR A 264 35.35 41.85 -22.93
CA THR A 264 35.70 41.40 -24.29
C THR A 264 37.01 42.07 -24.74
N ASN A 265 38.12 41.80 -24.07
CA ASN A 265 39.45 42.24 -24.48
C ASN A 265 40.30 41.00 -24.75
N GLY A 266 40.37 40.55 -26.01
CA GLY A 266 41.32 39.50 -26.38
C GLY A 266 41.07 38.68 -27.64
N ILE A 267 40.30 39.14 -28.65
CA ILE A 267 40.11 38.35 -29.89
C ILE A 267 40.60 39.07 -31.17
N GLU A 268 41.24 40.24 -31.05
CA GLU A 268 41.74 40.97 -32.23
C GLU A 268 43.23 40.79 -32.56
N SER A 269 44.01 40.09 -31.72
CA SER A 269 45.45 39.88 -31.95
C SER A 269 45.82 38.55 -32.64
N ASP A 270 44.92 37.57 -32.73
CA ASP A 270 45.25 36.23 -33.25
C ASP A 270 44.95 36.01 -34.75
N LYS A 271 44.29 36.96 -35.43
CA LYS A 271 44.05 36.88 -36.88
C LYS A 271 45.19 37.41 -37.76
N LYS A 272 46.21 38.06 -37.19
CA LYS A 272 47.38 38.54 -37.96
C LYS A 272 48.59 37.58 -37.98
N ARG A 273 48.55 36.46 -37.26
CA ARG A 273 49.69 35.51 -37.19
C ARG A 273 49.56 34.25 -38.06
N ARG A 274 48.43 34.07 -38.77
CA ARG A 274 48.18 32.91 -39.68
C ARG A 274 48.18 33.27 -41.18
N LYS A 275 48.82 34.37 -41.58
CA LYS A 275 49.05 34.73 -43.00
C LYS A 275 50.52 34.89 -43.39
N ALA A 276 51.43 34.32 -42.61
CA ALA A 276 52.85 34.23 -42.92
C ALA A 276 53.36 32.81 -42.61
N GLN A 277 52.76 31.81 -43.25
CA GLN A 277 53.27 30.43 -43.37
C GLN A 277 52.33 29.63 -44.31
N THR A 278 52.34 30.03 -45.58
CA THR A 278 52.06 29.23 -46.80
C THR A 278 52.44 30.08 -47.98
#